data_AF-F5RGF3-F1
#
_entry.id   AF-F5RGF3-F1
#
_cell.length_a   1.000
_cell.length_b   1.000
_cell.length_c   1.000
_cell.angle_alpha   90.00
_cell.angle_beta   90.00
_cell.angle_gamma   90.00
#
_symmetry.space_group_name_H-M   'P 1'
#
loop_
_entity.id
_entity.type
_entity.pdbx_description
1 polymer ?
#
loop_
_entity_poly.entity_id
_entity_poly.type
_entity_poly.pdbx_seq_one_letter_code
_entity_poly.pdbx_strand_id
1 'polypeptide(L)' 'MWKDAHGNVLQDGDTVTLIKDLKVKGSSSVLKVGTKVKNIRLVEGDHDIDCRIDGFGSMQLKSEFVKKV' A
#
# COMPACT_ATOMS: atom_id res chain seq x y z
N MET A 1 -5.99 13.50 -7.62
CA MET A 1 -4.54 13.21 -7.82
C MET A 1 -4.09 12.39 -6.64
N TRP A 2 -3.58 11.20 -6.92
CA TRP A 2 -3.19 10.20 -5.93
C TRP A 2 -1.82 10.55 -5.36
N LYS A 3 -1.71 10.68 -4.04
CA LYS A 3 -0.46 11.10 -3.38
C LYS A 3 -0.16 10.22 -2.19
N ASP A 4 1.09 9.81 -2.07
CA ASP A 4 1.58 9.09 -0.90
C ASP A 4 1.64 9.99 0.35
N ALA A 5 2.04 9.42 1.49
CA ALA A 5 2.18 10.12 2.75
C ALA A 5 3.17 11.32 2.73
N HIS A 6 4.05 11.38 1.74
CA HIS A 6 5.06 12.42 1.55
C HIS A 6 4.68 13.41 0.44
N GLY A 7 3.49 13.29 -0.14
CA GLY A 7 3.01 14.17 -1.22
C GLY A 7 3.50 13.78 -2.62
N ASN A 8 4.17 12.64 -2.79
CA ASN A 8 4.60 12.15 -4.10
C ASN A 8 3.41 11.59 -4.87
N VAL A 9 3.35 11.91 -6.16
CA VAL A 9 2.29 11.44 -7.04
C VAL A 9 2.46 9.94 -7.30
N LEU A 10 1.40 9.20 -7.02
CA LEU A 10 1.29 7.77 -7.30
C LEU A 10 0.65 7.55 -8.68
N GLN A 11 1.08 6.50 -9.35
CA GLN A 11 0.55 6.03 -10.62
C GLN A 11 0.37 4.51 -10.59
N ASP A 12 -0.54 4.01 -11.42
CA ASP A 12 -0.69 2.57 -11.63
C ASP A 12 0.63 1.94 -12.10
N GLY A 13 0.99 0.80 -11.51
CA GLY A 13 2.25 0.11 -11.74
C GLY A 13 3.41 0.55 -10.84
N ASP A 14 3.25 1.61 -10.04
CA ASP A 14 4.31 2.08 -9.14
C ASP A 14 4.69 1.04 -8.08
N THR A 15 5.86 1.25 -7.49
CA THR A 15 6.31 0.54 -6.29
C THR A 15 6.24 1.47 -5.10
N VAL A 16 5.67 0.99 -4.00
CA VAL A 16 5.55 1.72 -2.75
C VAL A 16 6.06 0.89 -1.57
N THR A 17 6.36 1.55 -0.47
CA THR A 17 6.80 0.94 0.78
C THR A 17 5.94 1.42 1.93
N LEU A 18 5.62 0.53 2.87
CA LEU A 18 4.92 0.92 4.09
C LEU A 18 5.77 1.81 4.98
N ILE A 19 5.20 2.91 5.46
CA ILE A 19 5.86 3.83 6.41
C ILE A 19 5.59 3.52 7.87
N LYS A 20 4.70 2.55 8.16
CA LYS A 20 4.41 2.06 9.51
C LYS A 20 3.90 0.63 9.49
N ASP A 21 3.88 0.01 10.68
CA ASP A 21 3.33 -1.32 10.89
C ASP A 21 1.80 -1.29 10.73
N LEU A 22 1.26 -2.17 9.90
CA LEU A 22 -0.17 -2.33 9.68
C LEU A 22 -0.61 -3.74 10.04
N LYS A 23 -1.61 -3.87 10.90
CA LYS A 23 -2.22 -5.16 11.21
C LYS A 23 -3.21 -5.53 10.10
N VAL A 24 -3.07 -6.73 9.55
CA VAL A 24 -3.98 -7.20 8.50
C VAL A 24 -5.28 -7.66 9.14
N LYS A 25 -6.40 -7.08 8.71
CA LYS A 25 -7.73 -7.46 9.20
C LYS A 25 -8.02 -8.92 8.78
N GLY A 26 -8.40 -9.76 9.74
CA GLY A 26 -8.65 -11.19 9.49
C GLY A 26 -7.41 -12.09 9.56
N SER A 27 -6.23 -11.54 9.90
CA SER A 27 -5.02 -12.31 10.14
C SER A 27 -4.33 -11.87 11.43
N SER A 28 -3.60 -12.79 12.06
CA SER A 28 -2.69 -12.50 13.18
C SER A 28 -1.40 -11.81 12.71
N SER A 29 -1.20 -11.72 11.38
CA SER A 29 0.02 -11.22 10.78
C SER A 29 0.03 -9.70 10.68
N VAL A 30 1.21 -9.12 10.88
CA VAL A 30 1.47 -7.68 10.82
C VAL A 30 2.39 -7.41 9.64
N LEU A 31 1.98 -6.50 8.76
CA LEU A 31 2.85 -5.95 7.74
C LEU A 31 3.77 -4.94 8.39
N LYS A 32 5.07 -5.17 8.29
CA LYS A 32 6.06 -4.31 8.92
C LYS A 32 6.35 -3.08 8.06
N VAL A 33 6.70 -1.98 8.71
CA VAL A 33 7.34 -0.84 8.07
C VAL A 33 8.50 -1.34 7.19
N GLY A 34 8.65 -0.76 5.99
CA GLY A 34 9.65 -1.23 5.02
C GLY A 34 9.17 -2.36 4.10
N THR A 35 7.98 -2.95 4.32
CA THR A 35 7.40 -3.91 3.39
C THR A 35 7.18 -3.24 2.04
N LYS A 36 7.80 -3.79 0.99
CA LYS A 36 7.72 -3.28 -0.38
C LYS A 36 6.54 -3.92 -1.10
N VAL A 37 5.74 -3.08 -1.74
CA VAL A 37 4.58 -3.46 -2.53
C VAL A 37 4.82 -2.97 -3.96
N LYS A 38 4.82 -3.90 -4.91
CA LYS A 38 5.10 -3.62 -6.32
C LYS A 38 3.81 -3.69 -7.13
N ASN A 39 3.78 -3.00 -8.27
CA ASN A 39 2.68 -3.06 -9.22
C ASN A 39 1.33 -2.68 -8.57
N ILE A 40 1.32 -1.54 -7.88
CA ILE A 40 0.09 -1.03 -7.25
C ILE A 40 -0.92 -0.59 -8.32
N ARG A 41 -2.20 -0.67 -7.98
CA ARG A 41 -3.28 -0.14 -8.79
C ARG A 41 -4.05 0.89 -7.98
N LEU A 42 -4.35 2.03 -8.58
CA LEU A 42 -5.10 3.09 -7.94
C LEU A 42 -6.59 2.86 -8.21
N VAL A 43 -7.40 2.88 -7.15
CA VAL A 43 -8.83 2.54 -7.22
C VAL A 43 -9.64 3.53 -6.41
N GLU A 44 -10.76 4.02 -6.95
CA GLU A 44 -11.62 4.93 -6.19
C GLU A 44 -12.32 4.20 -5.02
N GLY A 45 -12.18 4.71 -3.79
CA GLY A 45 -12.74 4.08 -2.60
C GLY A 45 -12.17 4.63 -1.28
N ASP A 46 -12.55 3.99 -0.16
CA ASP A 46 -11.98 4.30 1.16
C ASP A 46 -10.53 3.82 1.29
N HIS A 47 -10.23 2.67 0.67
CA HIS A 47 -8.87 2.21 0.44
C HIS A 47 -8.58 2.37 -1.03
N ASP A 48 -7.47 3.01 -1.26
CA ASP A 48 -7.29 3.82 -2.45
C ASP A 48 -6.18 3.18 -3.33
N ILE A 49 -5.39 2.28 -2.74
CA ILE A 49 -4.41 1.43 -3.41
C ILE A 49 -4.86 -0.02 -3.35
N ASP A 50 -5.09 -0.65 -4.49
CA ASP A 50 -5.23 -2.09 -4.64
C ASP A 50 -3.88 -2.71 -4.98
N CYS A 51 -3.47 -3.75 -4.24
CA CYS A 51 -2.18 -4.37 -4.44
C CYS A 51 -2.15 -5.84 -4.04
N ARG A 52 -1.08 -6.52 -4.42
CA ARG A 52 -0.84 -7.91 -4.02
C ARG A 52 0.50 -8.03 -3.32
N ILE A 53 0.49 -8.58 -2.12
CA ILE A 53 1.70 -8.87 -1.34
C ILE A 53 1.89 -10.39 -1.30
N ASP A 54 3.09 -10.85 -1.64
CA ASP A 54 3.43 -12.27 -1.58
C ASP A 54 3.32 -12.79 -0.13
N GLY A 55 2.69 -13.95 0.05
CA GLY A 55 2.38 -14.52 1.38
C GLY A 55 1.15 -13.94 2.09
N PHE A 56 0.63 -12.79 1.66
CA PHE A 56 -0.61 -12.20 2.21
C PHE A 56 -1.79 -12.22 1.22
N GLY A 57 -1.51 -12.20 -0.08
CA GLY A 57 -2.51 -12.16 -1.14
C GLY A 57 -2.88 -10.74 -1.57
N SER A 58 -4.06 -10.60 -2.15
CA SER A 58 -4.58 -9.31 -2.60
C SER A 58 -5.14 -8.52 -1.40
N MET A 59 -4.77 -7.25 -1.31
CA MET A 59 -5.20 -6.37 -0.23
C MET A 59 -5.22 -4.91 -0.68
N GLN A 60 -5.99 -4.11 0.05
CA GLN A 60 -6.09 -2.68 -0.21
C GLN A 60 -5.41 -1.89 0.90
N LEU A 61 -4.71 -0.83 0.50
CA LEU A 61 -3.98 0.10 1.35
C LEU A 61 -4.51 1.51 1.17
N LYS A 62 -4.24 2.37 2.16
CA LYS A 62 -4.42 3.81 2.03
C LYS A 62 -3.10 4.48 1.65
N SER A 63 -3.18 5.44 0.75
CA SER A 63 -2.05 6.23 0.27
C SER A 63 -1.29 6.96 1.39
N GLU A 64 -1.99 7.35 2.47
CA GLU A 64 -1.39 7.96 3.68
C GLU A 64 -0.46 7.03 4.47
N PHE A 65 -0.43 5.71 4.20
CA PHE A 65 0.42 4.74 4.90
C PHE A 65 1.56 4.19 4.06
N VAL A 66 1.72 4.70 2.84
CA VAL A 66 2.77 4.27 1.92
C VAL A 66 3.65 5.44 1.52
N LYS A 67 4.82 5.10 1.00
CA LYS A 67 5.78 6.00 0.37
C LYS A 67 6.22 5.42 -0.97
N LYS A 68 6.20 6.22 -2.03
CA LYS A 68 6.74 5.86 -3.35
C LYS A 68 8.24 5.57 -3.28
N VAL A 69 8.67 4.53 -4.00
CA VAL A 69 10.08 4.11 -4.13
C VAL A 69 10.57 4.41 -5.53
#